data_AF-A0A920AF49-F1
#
_entry.id   AF-A0A920AF49-F1
#
_cell.length_a   1.000
_cell.length_b   1.000
_cell.length_c   1.000
_cell.angle_alpha   90.00
_cell.angle_beta   90.00
_cell.angle_gamma   90.00
#
_symmetry.space_group_name_H-M   'P 1'
#
loop_
_entity.id
_entity.type
_entity.pdbx_description
1 polymer ?
#
loop_
_entity_poly.entity_id
_entity_poly.type
_entity_poly.pdbx_seq_one_letter_code
_entity_poly.pdbx_strand_id
1 'polypeptide(L)' 'MFLPVMWHNMELDQIENEQDPKLLRMIDILGREQNIHQSGQLLFYIYDNGFVEKLIKY' A
#
# COMPACT_ATOMS: atom_id res chain seq x y z
N MET A 1 -27.36 35.35 -24.08
CA MET A 1 -27.70 33.94 -24.38
C MET A 1 -26.62 33.09 -23.73
N PHE A 2 -26.96 32.31 -22.70
CA PHE A 2 -26.01 31.46 -21.97
C PHE A 2 -26.34 30.00 -22.28
N LEU A 3 -25.36 29.23 -22.74
CA LEU A 3 -25.51 27.78 -22.95
C LEU A 3 -25.15 27.08 -21.64
N PRO A 4 -25.99 26.16 -21.12
CA PRO A 4 -25.68 25.43 -19.90
C PRO A 4 -24.53 24.45 -20.15
N VAL A 5 -23.50 24.50 -19.30
CA VAL A 5 -22.43 23.51 -19.33
C VAL A 5 -23.00 22.19 -18.82
N MET A 6 -23.09 21.21 -19.70
CA MET A 6 -23.49 19.84 -19.38
C MET A 6 -22.28 19.10 -18.81
N TRP A 7 -22.11 19.13 -17.49
CA TRP A 7 -21.19 18.24 -16.81
C TRP A 7 -21.77 16.83 -16.89
N HIS A 8 -21.28 16.03 -17.84
CA HIS A 8 -21.49 14.59 -17.75
C HIS A 8 -20.74 14.14 -16.50
N ASN A 9 -21.44 13.45 -15.60
CA ASN A 9 -20.86 12.79 -14.45
C ASN A 9 -19.71 11.92 -14.96
N MET A 10 -18.47 12.34 -14.71
CA MET A 10 -17.33 11.42 -14.71
C MET A 10 -17.58 10.51 -13.52
N GLU A 11 -18.34 9.45 -13.73
CA GLU A 11 -18.12 8.23 -12.97
C GLU A 11 -16.64 7.92 -13.17
N LEU A 12 -15.86 8.09 -12.11
CA LEU A 12 -14.50 7.60 -12.08
C LEU A 12 -14.65 6.08 -12.17
N ASP A 13 -14.66 5.55 -13.39
CA ASP A 13 -14.47 4.14 -13.64
C ASP A 13 -13.27 3.75 -12.78
N GLN A 14 -13.52 2.85 -11.83
CA GLN A 14 -12.54 2.37 -10.88
C GLN A 14 -11.27 2.09 -11.66
N ILE A 15 -10.17 2.77 -11.30
CA ILE A 15 -8.89 2.56 -11.96
C ILE A 15 -8.50 1.11 -11.60
N GLU A 16 -8.89 0.16 -12.45
CA GLU A 16 -8.54 -1.27 -12.38
C GLU A 16 -7.05 -1.45 -12.76
N ASN A 17 -6.17 -0.66 -12.16
CA ASN A 17 -4.73 -0.80 -12.23
C ASN A 17 -4.07 -0.47 -10.88
N GLU A 18 -4.76 -0.75 -9.77
CA GLU A 18 -4.06 -0.94 -8.51
C GLU A 18 -3.49 -2.36 -8.51
N GLN A 19 -2.29 -2.52 -9.08
CA GLN A 19 -1.51 -3.72 -8.80
C GLN A 19 -1.36 -3.83 -7.29
N ASP A 20 -1.61 -5.01 -6.72
CA ASP A 20 -1.42 -5.23 -5.29
C ASP A 20 -0.02 -4.74 -4.87
N PRO A 21 0.09 -3.98 -3.76
CA PRO A 21 1.36 -3.43 -3.32
C PRO A 21 2.43 -4.52 -3.20
N LYS A 22 3.58 -4.30 -3.84
CA LYS A 22 4.66 -5.29 -3.81
C LYS A 22 5.50 -5.09 -2.56
N LEU A 23 5.65 -6.14 -1.75
CA LEU A 23 6.56 -6.13 -0.62
C LEU A 23 8.01 -5.97 -1.12
N LEU A 24 8.68 -4.90 -0.68
CA LEU A 24 10.09 -4.63 -0.98
C LEU A 24 11.01 -5.28 0.05
N ARG A 25 10.69 -5.12 1.34
CA ARG A 25 11.52 -5.64 2.45
C ARG A 25 10.76 -5.70 3.76
N MET A 26 11.25 -6.56 4.64
CA MET A 26 10.87 -6.58 6.05
C MET A 26 12.06 -6.09 6.87
N ILE A 27 11.85 -5.17 7.81
CA ILE A 27 12.89 -4.71 8.73
C ILE A 27 12.47 -4.89 10.18
N ASP A 28 13.42 -5.18 11.05
CA ASP A 28 13.20 -5.18 12.50
C ASP A 28 13.21 -3.75 13.08
N ILE A 29 12.98 -3.63 14.40
CA ILE A 29 12.98 -2.35 15.12
C ILE A 29 14.32 -1.61 15.07
N LEU A 30 15.41 -2.30 14.71
CA LEU A 30 16.75 -1.74 14.56
C LEU A 30 17.06 -1.40 13.09
N GLY A 31 16.12 -1.60 12.18
CA GLY A 31 16.28 -1.33 10.75
C GLY A 31 17.02 -2.43 9.98
N ARG A 32 17.23 -3.62 10.57
CA ARG A 32 17.92 -4.72 9.90
C ARG A 32 16.94 -5.49 9.02
N GLU A 33 17.35 -5.77 7.80
CA GLU A 33 16.55 -6.54 6.85
C GLU A 33 16.39 -8.00 7.32
N GLN A 34 15.15 -8.47 7.30
CA GLN A 34 14.77 -9.83 7.68
C GLN A 34 14.13 -10.51 6.48
N ASN A 35 14.52 -11.76 6.22
CA ASN A 35 13.91 -12.58 5.16
C ASN A 35 12.81 -13.49 5.71
N ILE A 36 12.74 -13.68 7.03
CA ILE A 36 11.81 -14.61 7.70
C ILE A 36 11.17 -13.89 8.88
N HIS A 37 9.84 -13.98 9.00
CA HIS A 37 9.11 -13.53 10.18
C HIS A 37 8.95 -14.68 11.19
N GLN A 38 9.78 -14.68 12.24
CA GLN A 38 9.70 -15.65 13.34
C GLN A 38 8.60 -15.23 14.33
N SER A 39 7.98 -16.20 15.01
CA SER A 39 6.99 -15.89 16.06
C SER A 39 7.63 -15.05 17.18
N GLY A 40 6.86 -14.13 17.74
CA GLY A 40 7.26 -13.17 18.75
C GLY A 40 8.04 -11.96 18.22
N GLN A 41 8.36 -11.91 16.92
CA GLN A 41 9.06 -10.77 16.33
C GLN A 41 8.08 -9.68 15.90
N LEU A 42 8.53 -8.43 16.01
CA LEU A 42 7.89 -7.26 15.42
C LEU A 42 8.67 -6.87 14.17
N LEU A 43 8.01 -6.90 13.01
CA LEU A 43 8.58 -6.48 11.74
C LEU A 43 7.76 -5.36 11.10
N PHE A 44 8.45 -4.50 10.35
CA PHE A 44 7.86 -3.51 9.46
C PHE A 44 7.99 -4.01 8.02
N TYR A 45 6.86 -4.21 7.37
CA TYR A 45 6.74 -4.60 5.98
C TYR A 45 6.65 -3.34 5.14
N ILE A 46 7.64 -3.10 4.27
CA ILE A 46 7.74 -1.91 3.44
C ILE A 46 7.32 -2.29 2.03
N TYR A 47 6.30 -1.64 1.51
CA TYR A 47 5.78 -1.86 0.16
C TYR A 47 6.28 -0.78 -0.81
N ASP A 48 6.26 -1.09 -2.10
CA ASP A 48 6.75 -0.23 -3.18
C ASP A 48 5.98 1.08 -3.36
N ASN A 49 4.70 1.08 -3.01
CA ASN A 49 3.86 2.28 -2.95
C ASN A 49 4.11 3.17 -1.71
N GLY A 50 5.11 2.83 -0.88
CA GLY A 50 5.43 3.57 0.35
C GLY A 50 4.55 3.23 1.55
N PHE A 51 3.58 2.32 1.40
CA PHE A 51 2.82 1.79 2.53
C PHE A 51 3.73 0.99 3.46
N VAL A 52 3.48 1.09 4.78
CA VAL A 52 4.22 0.34 5.80
C VAL A 52 3.24 -0.35 6.72
N GLU A 53 3.36 -1.67 6.82
CA GLU A 53 2.56 -2.48 7.73
C GLU A 53 3.41 -2.94 8.92
N LYS A 54 2.87 -2.81 10.13
CA LYS A 54 3.51 -3.23 11.37
C LYS A 54 2.87 -4.54 11.83
N LEU A 55 3.63 -5.63 11.88
CA LEU A 55 3.08 -6.95 12.18
C LEU A 55 3.88 -7.65 13.29
N ILE A 56 3.14 -8.24 14.25
CA ILE A 56 3.68 -9.18 15.24
C ILE A 56 3.12 -10.56 14.89
N LYS A 57 3.99 -11.52 14.63
CA LYS A 57 3.58 -12.91 14.42
C LYS A 57 3.50 -13.62 15.77
N TYR A 58 2.35 -14.22 16.08
CA TYR A 58 2.15 -15.04 17.28
C TYR A 58 2.48 -16.50 17.01
#